data_AF-A0A6D2WLW0-F1
#
_entry.id   AF-A0A6D2WLW0-F1
#
_cell.length_a   1.000
_cell.length_b   1.000
_cell.length_c   1.000
_cell.angle_alpha   90.00
_cell.angle_beta   90.00
_cell.angle_gamma   90.00
#
_symmetry.space_group_name_H-M   'P 1'
#
loop_
_entity.id
_entity.type
_entity.pdbx_description
1 polymer ?
#
loop_
_entity_poly.entity_id
_entity_poly.type
_entity_poly.pdbx_seq_one_letter_code
_entity_poly.pdbx_strand_id
1 'polypeptide(L)'
;MDRSKENCISGPVKVTAPVGGPKRVLVTQQFPCQNPLPANSGQAQRVLCPSNSSQRVPLQAQKLVSSHKPVQNQKQQKQLQATSVPHPVSRPLNNTQKSKQPLPSAPENNPEEELASKQKNEESKKRQWALEDFEIGRPLGKGKFGNVYLAREKQSKFILALKVLFKAQLEKAGVEHQLRREVEIQSHLRHPNILRLYGYFHDATRVYLILEYAPLGTVYRELQKLSKFDEQRTATYITELANALSYCHSKRVIHRDIKPENLLLGSAGELKIADFGWSVHAPSSRRTTLCGTLDYLPPEMIEGRMHDEKVDLWSLGVLCYEFLVGKPPFEANTYQETYKRISRVEFTFPDFVTEGARDLISRLLKHNPSQRPMLREVLEHSWITANSSKPSNCQNKESTSKQS
;
A
#
# COMPACT_ATOMS: atom_id res chain seq x y z
N MET A 1 32.86 -30.94 51.68
CA MET A 1 32.61 -32.37 51.46
C MET A 1 31.10 -32.53 51.62
N ASP A 2 30.29 -32.95 50.66
CA ASP A 2 30.55 -33.73 49.46
C ASP A 2 29.47 -33.49 48.39
N ARG A 3 29.80 -33.89 47.16
CA ARG A 3 29.04 -33.72 45.91
C ARG A 3 27.94 -34.78 45.73
N SER A 4 26.90 -34.45 44.97
CA SER A 4 26.13 -35.34 44.09
C SER A 4 25.36 -34.41 43.13
N LYS A 5 25.70 -34.16 41.85
CA LYS A 5 25.92 -35.00 40.65
C LYS A 5 24.76 -35.96 40.33
N GLU A 6 23.76 -35.43 39.61
CA GLU A 6 22.97 -36.21 38.67
C GLU A 6 23.16 -35.65 37.26
N ASN A 7 23.74 -36.49 36.41
CA ASN A 7 23.84 -36.35 34.97
C ASN A 7 22.53 -36.87 34.35
N CYS A 8 21.89 -36.07 33.50
CA CYS A 8 20.95 -36.59 32.50
C CYS A 8 21.41 -36.18 31.10
N ILE A 9 21.58 -37.20 30.28
CA ILE A 9 22.20 -37.23 28.96
C ILE A 9 21.24 -36.62 27.93
N SER A 10 21.69 -35.63 27.19
CA SER A 10 20.99 -35.04 26.04
C SER A 10 21.22 -35.88 24.79
N GLY A 11 20.18 -36.55 24.30
CA GLY A 11 20.14 -37.09 22.94
C GLY A 11 19.80 -35.99 21.93
N PRO A 12 20.27 -36.07 20.66
CA PRO A 12 20.01 -35.04 19.66
C PRO A 12 18.57 -35.16 19.16
N VAL A 13 17.74 -34.17 19.49
CA VAL A 13 16.42 -34.00 18.88
C VAL A 13 16.62 -33.56 17.44
N LYS A 14 16.27 -34.43 16.49
CA LYS A 14 16.14 -34.08 15.07
C LYS A 14 15.13 -32.96 14.93
N VAL A 15 15.61 -31.74 14.69
CA VAL A 15 14.77 -30.62 14.26
C VAL A 15 14.35 -30.89 12.83
N THR A 16 13.12 -31.35 12.64
CA THR A 16 12.46 -31.36 11.34
C THR A 16 12.32 -29.92 10.85
N ALA A 17 12.83 -29.66 9.64
CA ALA A 17 12.69 -28.37 8.99
C ALA A 17 11.20 -28.03 8.79
N PRO A 18 10.76 -26.78 9.01
CA PRO A 18 9.39 -26.40 8.74
C PRO A 18 9.11 -26.49 7.25
N VAL A 19 8.07 -27.26 6.91
CA VAL A 19 7.50 -27.35 5.56
C VAL A 19 7.15 -25.93 5.11
N GLY A 20 7.75 -25.48 4.00
CA GLY A 20 7.52 -24.15 3.47
C GLY A 20 6.05 -23.96 3.10
N GLY A 21 5.40 -22.98 3.72
CA GLY A 21 4.03 -22.60 3.39
C GLY A 21 3.88 -22.16 1.93
N PRO A 22 2.65 -22.11 1.39
CA PRO A 22 2.40 -21.76 -0.01
C PRO A 22 2.97 -20.39 -0.33
N LYS A 23 3.73 -20.30 -1.44
CA LYS A 23 4.29 -19.03 -1.93
C LYS A 23 3.16 -18.16 -2.49
N ARG A 24 2.78 -17.11 -1.74
CA ARG A 24 1.82 -16.10 -2.19
C ARG A 24 2.38 -15.30 -3.36
N VAL A 25 1.50 -14.92 -4.28
CA VAL A 25 1.92 -14.26 -5.53
C VAL A 25 1.69 -12.76 -5.48
N LEU A 26 2.79 -12.03 -5.60
CA LEU A 26 2.78 -10.60 -5.84
C LEU A 26 2.43 -10.34 -7.31
N VAL A 27 1.42 -9.50 -7.54
CA VAL A 27 1.01 -9.06 -8.87
C VAL A 27 1.50 -7.65 -9.10
N THR A 28 2.24 -7.43 -10.19
CA THR A 28 2.65 -6.09 -10.64
C THR A 28 2.56 -6.03 -12.16
N GLN A 29 1.49 -5.42 -12.69
CA GLN A 29 1.38 -5.17 -14.12
C GLN A 29 0.80 -3.75 -14.35
N GLN A 30 1.53 -2.95 -15.13
CA GLN A 30 0.98 -1.77 -15.79
C GLN A 30 0.51 -2.26 -17.17
N PHE A 31 -0.80 -2.48 -17.33
CA PHE A 31 -1.32 -2.71 -18.67
C PHE A 31 -1.38 -1.39 -19.44
N PRO A 32 -0.76 -1.26 -20.62
CA PRO A 32 -1.23 -0.29 -21.60
C PRO A 32 -2.62 -0.73 -22.08
N CYS A 33 -3.60 0.16 -22.04
CA CYS A 33 -4.95 -0.11 -22.53
C CYS A 33 -4.89 -0.59 -23.99
N GLN A 34 -5.28 -1.83 -24.25
CA GLN A 34 -5.69 -2.27 -25.59
C GLN A 34 -6.97 -3.12 -25.47
N ASN A 35 -8.00 -2.67 -26.19
CA ASN A 35 -9.28 -3.36 -26.35
C ASN A 35 -9.08 -4.71 -27.04
N PRO A 36 -9.69 -5.81 -26.57
CA PRO A 36 -9.75 -7.04 -27.34
C PRO A 36 -10.88 -6.97 -28.38
N LEU A 37 -10.54 -7.13 -29.65
CA LEU A 37 -11.51 -7.53 -30.68
C LEU A 37 -11.76 -9.05 -30.58
N PRO A 38 -12.95 -9.55 -30.93
CA PRO A 38 -13.36 -10.92 -30.64
C PRO A 38 -12.77 -11.93 -31.63
N ALA A 39 -12.30 -13.06 -31.10
CA ALA A 39 -11.89 -14.23 -31.86
C ALA A 39 -13.11 -15.07 -32.27
N ASN A 40 -13.21 -15.38 -33.57
CA ASN A 40 -14.20 -16.29 -34.12
C ASN A 40 -13.69 -17.74 -34.08
N SER A 41 -14.65 -18.67 -33.98
CA SER A 41 -14.52 -20.10 -33.71
C SER A 41 -13.74 -20.89 -34.76
N GLY A 42 -13.21 -22.03 -34.30
CA GLY A 42 -12.18 -22.82 -34.98
C GLY A 42 -12.65 -23.84 -36.02
N GLN A 43 -11.67 -24.54 -36.58
CA GLN A 43 -11.70 -25.98 -36.86
C GLN A 43 -10.28 -26.46 -37.20
N ALA A 44 -10.02 -27.72 -36.86
CA ALA A 44 -8.72 -28.37 -36.86
C ALA A 44 -8.44 -29.13 -38.18
N GLN A 45 -7.18 -29.22 -38.61
CA GLN A 45 -6.58 -30.49 -39.09
C GLN A 45 -5.06 -30.43 -39.38
N ARG A 46 -4.36 -31.39 -38.75
CA ARG A 46 -3.16 -32.19 -39.09
C ARG A 46 -2.05 -31.69 -40.05
N VAL A 47 -0.84 -31.66 -39.46
CA VAL A 47 0.49 -32.23 -39.84
C VAL A 47 1.07 -32.03 -41.26
N LEU A 48 2.21 -31.31 -41.34
CA LEU A 48 3.55 -31.71 -41.85
C LEU A 48 4.34 -30.47 -42.34
N CYS A 49 5.55 -30.27 -41.83
CA CYS A 49 6.63 -29.47 -42.46
C CYS A 49 7.43 -30.38 -43.43
N PRO A 50 8.34 -29.91 -44.31
CA PRO A 50 8.96 -28.58 -44.38
C PRO A 50 9.17 -27.99 -45.81
N SER A 51 9.81 -26.82 -45.84
CA SER A 51 10.78 -26.30 -46.85
C SER A 51 10.40 -25.11 -47.76
N ASN A 52 11.25 -24.07 -47.63
CA ASN A 52 11.75 -23.08 -48.58
C ASN A 52 10.93 -22.73 -49.83
N SER A 53 10.60 -21.45 -49.99
CA SER A 53 11.34 -20.50 -50.85
C SER A 53 10.51 -19.26 -51.19
N SER A 54 11.21 -18.14 -51.32
CA SER A 54 10.69 -16.84 -51.72
C SER A 54 10.24 -16.83 -53.17
N GLN A 55 9.14 -16.12 -53.51
CA GLN A 55 9.08 -15.26 -54.70
C GLN A 55 7.82 -14.37 -54.75
N ARG A 56 7.98 -13.26 -55.48
CA ARG A 56 7.12 -12.08 -55.62
C ARG A 56 5.85 -12.32 -56.47
N VAL A 57 4.74 -11.67 -56.07
CA VAL A 57 3.85 -10.71 -56.80
C VAL A 57 3.82 -10.87 -58.34
N PRO A 58 2.65 -10.93 -59.05
CA PRO A 58 1.83 -9.73 -59.20
C PRO A 58 0.30 -9.82 -59.38
N LEU A 59 -0.28 -8.64 -59.11
CA LEU A 59 -1.59 -8.12 -59.48
C LEU A 59 -2.13 -8.60 -60.85
N GLN A 60 -3.43 -8.91 -60.88
CA GLN A 60 -4.28 -8.59 -62.02
C GLN A 60 -5.70 -8.26 -61.57
N ALA A 61 -6.17 -7.12 -62.05
CA ALA A 61 -7.51 -6.60 -61.88
C ALA A 61 -8.46 -7.18 -62.93
N GLN A 62 -9.71 -7.46 -62.57
CA GLN A 62 -10.84 -7.41 -63.51
C GLN A 62 -12.09 -6.79 -62.87
N LYS A 63 -12.74 -5.97 -63.70
CA LYS A 63 -13.89 -5.08 -63.48
C LYS A 63 -15.24 -5.81 -63.66
N LEU A 64 -16.31 -5.05 -63.34
CA LEU A 64 -17.69 -5.07 -63.91
C LEU A 64 -18.63 -6.11 -63.26
N VAL A 65 -19.89 -5.85 -62.85
CA VAL A 65 -20.93 -4.86 -63.23
C VAL A 65 -21.90 -4.60 -62.06
N SER A 66 -22.47 -3.38 -62.02
CA SER A 66 -23.82 -2.92 -61.58
C SER A 66 -24.82 -4.00 -61.08
N SER A 67 -25.72 -3.80 -60.12
CA SER A 67 -26.66 -2.67 -59.98
C SER A 67 -27.50 -2.83 -58.68
N HIS A 68 -27.70 -1.76 -57.92
CA HIS A 68 -29.01 -1.20 -57.52
C HIS A 68 -28.80 -0.07 -56.50
N LYS A 69 -29.52 1.02 -56.71
CA LYS A 69 -29.41 2.35 -56.08
C LYS A 69 -30.75 2.63 -55.33
N PRO A 70 -30.94 3.79 -54.66
CA PRO A 70 -30.93 3.89 -53.20
C PRO A 70 -32.28 4.38 -52.63
N VAL A 71 -32.41 4.43 -51.31
CA VAL A 71 -33.42 5.27 -50.62
C VAL A 71 -32.71 6.25 -49.68
N GLN A 72 -33.04 7.53 -49.88
CA GLN A 72 -32.63 8.70 -49.12
C GLN A 72 -33.49 8.86 -47.86
N ASN A 73 -32.89 9.39 -46.79
CA ASN A 73 -33.48 10.44 -45.93
C ASN A 73 -32.34 11.01 -45.08
N GLN A 74 -31.79 12.17 -45.47
CA GLN A 74 -32.21 13.53 -45.15
C GLN A 74 -31.46 14.10 -43.93
N LYS A 75 -30.76 15.20 -44.23
CA LYS A 75 -29.95 16.04 -43.38
C LYS A 75 -30.84 16.86 -42.42
N GLN A 76 -30.34 17.13 -41.23
CA GLN A 76 -30.50 18.46 -40.63
C GLN A 76 -29.12 19.02 -40.24
N GLN A 77 -28.76 20.08 -40.95
CA GLN A 77 -27.76 21.07 -40.56
C GLN A 77 -28.38 21.96 -39.48
N LYS A 78 -27.57 22.37 -38.49
CA LYS A 78 -27.75 23.67 -37.84
C LYS A 78 -26.40 24.37 -37.79
N GLN A 79 -26.39 25.57 -38.37
CA GLN A 79 -25.25 26.43 -38.61
C GLN A 79 -25.21 27.54 -37.55
N LEU A 80 -24.00 27.79 -37.04
CA LEU A 80 -23.36 29.02 -36.54
C LEU A 80 -24.22 30.18 -35.98
N GLN A 81 -23.76 30.70 -34.83
CA GLN A 81 -23.55 32.14 -34.66
C GLN A 81 -22.35 32.40 -33.73
N ALA A 82 -21.54 33.38 -34.15
CA ALA A 82 -20.30 33.84 -33.54
C ALA A 82 -20.42 35.36 -33.30
N THR A 83 -19.85 35.85 -32.20
CA THR A 83 -19.47 37.25 -31.92
C THR A 83 -18.69 37.25 -30.60
N SER A 84 -17.64 38.00 -30.30
CA SER A 84 -16.69 38.86 -31.01
C SER A 84 -15.77 39.43 -29.92
N VAL A 85 -14.45 39.40 -30.12
CA VAL A 85 -13.44 40.09 -29.30
C VAL A 85 -13.43 41.58 -29.69
N PRO A 86 -12.97 42.50 -28.82
CA PRO A 86 -11.74 43.23 -29.20
C PRO A 86 -10.78 43.56 -28.04
N HIS A 87 -9.59 44.00 -28.48
CA HIS A 87 -8.27 44.08 -27.85
C HIS A 87 -7.93 45.54 -27.38
N PRO A 88 -6.69 45.85 -26.92
CA PRO A 88 -6.37 46.74 -25.78
C PRO A 88 -5.85 48.13 -26.16
N VAL A 89 -5.83 49.09 -25.21
CA VAL A 89 -5.08 50.37 -25.34
C VAL A 89 -4.64 50.95 -23.96
N SER A 90 -3.32 51.11 -23.81
CA SER A 90 -2.47 52.21 -23.28
C SER A 90 -2.66 52.96 -21.94
N ARG A 91 -1.48 53.24 -21.34
CA ARG A 91 -1.10 54.21 -20.29
C ARG A 91 -1.75 55.60 -20.37
N PRO A 92 -1.75 56.34 -19.24
CA PRO A 92 -1.01 57.61 -19.18
C PRO A 92 -0.16 57.83 -17.90
N LEU A 93 0.74 58.84 -17.98
CA LEU A 93 1.65 59.38 -16.97
C LEU A 93 1.06 60.63 -16.25
N ASN A 94 1.63 60.93 -15.06
CA ASN A 94 1.67 62.21 -14.28
C ASN A 94 0.33 62.69 -13.63
N ASN A 95 0.27 63.31 -12.44
CA ASN A 95 1.25 64.07 -11.65
C ASN A 95 0.80 64.22 -10.16
N THR A 96 1.77 64.32 -9.23
CA THR A 96 1.79 65.05 -7.92
C THR A 96 0.61 65.04 -6.93
N GLN A 97 0.87 64.58 -5.69
CA GLN A 97 0.81 65.43 -4.48
C GLN A 97 1.62 64.85 -3.30
N LYS A 98 2.42 65.73 -2.67
CA LYS A 98 3.29 65.51 -1.51
C LYS A 98 2.50 65.45 -0.20
N SER A 99 2.89 64.58 0.73
CA SER A 99 2.80 64.83 2.18
C SER A 99 4.01 64.22 2.90
N LYS A 100 4.42 64.86 4.00
CA LYS A 100 5.74 64.81 4.65
C LYS A 100 5.79 63.86 5.87
N GLN A 101 6.95 63.18 6.00
CA GLN A 101 7.73 62.79 7.21
C GLN A 101 7.19 61.74 8.23
N PRO A 102 8.05 61.13 9.10
CA PRO A 102 9.53 61.07 9.16
C PRO A 102 10.16 59.65 9.27
N LEU A 103 11.49 59.62 9.14
CA LEU A 103 12.45 58.50 9.25
C LEU A 103 12.48 57.84 10.66
N PRO A 104 12.88 56.55 10.75
CA PRO A 104 13.72 56.08 11.85
C PRO A 104 15.11 55.60 11.38
N SER A 105 16.03 55.75 12.32
CA SER A 105 17.48 55.58 12.33
C SER A 105 17.99 54.16 12.05
N ALA A 106 19.24 54.10 11.59
CA ALA A 106 20.04 52.90 11.35
C ALA A 106 20.21 52.05 12.64
N PRO A 107 20.29 50.71 12.54
CA PRO A 107 20.57 49.86 13.68
C PRO A 107 22.07 49.82 13.98
N GLU A 108 22.42 50.06 15.25
CA GLU A 108 23.73 49.79 15.82
C GLU A 108 23.97 48.27 15.91
N ASN A 109 25.14 47.82 15.46
CA ASN A 109 25.55 46.42 15.51
C ASN A 109 25.94 46.04 16.94
N ASN A 110 25.14 45.16 17.57
CA ASN A 110 25.46 44.55 18.86
C ASN A 110 26.15 43.18 18.63
N PRO A 111 27.41 42.97 19.04
CA PRO A 111 28.17 41.73 18.78
C PRO A 111 27.60 40.46 19.43
N GLU A 112 26.72 40.60 20.43
CA GLU A 112 26.14 39.47 21.17
C GLU A 112 25.01 38.75 20.41
N GLU A 113 24.29 39.44 19.51
CA GLU A 113 23.26 38.81 18.67
C GLU A 113 23.86 37.97 17.53
N GLU A 114 25.09 38.26 17.10
CA GLU A 114 25.76 37.50 16.03
C GLU A 114 26.28 36.12 16.52
N LEU A 115 26.64 36.01 17.81
CA LEU A 115 27.05 34.75 18.44
C LEU A 115 25.85 33.86 18.79
N ALA A 116 24.74 34.44 19.25
CA ALA A 116 23.51 33.71 19.52
C ALA A 116 22.79 33.24 18.23
N SER A 117 22.87 34.02 17.16
CA SER A 117 22.34 33.64 15.84
C SER A 117 23.20 32.57 15.15
N LYS A 118 24.52 32.56 15.34
CA LYS A 118 25.41 31.46 14.90
C LYS A 118 25.13 30.15 15.65
N GLN A 119 24.84 30.19 16.96
CA GLN A 119 24.48 29.00 17.73
C GLN A 119 23.08 28.45 17.37
N LYS A 120 22.08 29.31 17.12
CA LYS A 120 20.75 28.88 16.63
C LYS A 120 20.76 28.34 15.19
N ASN A 121 21.70 28.78 14.34
CA ASN A 121 21.78 28.29 12.97
C ASN A 121 22.40 26.88 12.87
N GLU A 122 23.30 26.51 13.80
CA GLU A 122 23.91 25.18 13.86
C GLU A 122 22.91 24.10 14.30
N GLU A 123 21.95 24.43 15.17
CA GLU A 123 20.90 23.51 15.66
C GLU A 123 19.86 23.13 14.60
N SER A 124 19.82 23.84 13.47
CA SER A 124 18.85 23.62 12.39
C SER A 124 19.35 22.72 11.25
N LYS A 125 20.63 22.31 11.26
CA LYS A 125 21.14 21.30 10.32
C LYS A 125 20.60 19.93 10.75
N LYS A 126 19.57 19.44 10.04
CA LYS A 126 19.11 18.05 10.18
C LYS A 126 20.33 17.13 10.14
N ARG A 127 20.62 16.44 11.26
CA ARG A 127 21.69 15.45 11.35
C ARG A 127 21.58 14.49 10.16
N GLN A 128 22.64 14.40 9.37
CA GLN A 128 22.70 13.50 8.24
C GLN A 128 23.19 12.14 8.75
N TRP A 129 22.33 11.12 8.66
CA TRP A 129 22.65 9.77 9.11
C TRP A 129 23.66 9.11 8.17
N ALA A 130 24.59 8.33 8.73
CA ALA A 130 25.51 7.47 8.01
C ALA A 130 25.53 6.06 8.62
N LEU A 131 26.03 5.06 7.87
CA LEU A 131 26.07 3.68 8.36
C LEU A 131 26.92 3.53 9.63
N GLU A 132 27.95 4.37 9.77
CA GLU A 132 28.83 4.40 10.94
C GLU A 132 28.13 4.82 12.24
N ASP A 133 26.95 5.45 12.18
CA ASP A 133 26.13 5.76 13.35
C ASP A 133 25.48 4.52 13.98
N PHE A 134 25.52 3.35 13.31
CA PHE A 134 24.76 2.17 13.71
C PHE A 134 25.65 0.95 13.97
N GLU A 135 25.35 0.23 15.06
CA GLU A 135 25.80 -1.15 15.29
C GLU A 135 24.81 -2.09 14.60
N ILE A 136 25.26 -2.90 13.62
CA ILE A 136 24.40 -3.82 12.88
C ILE A 136 24.40 -5.19 13.56
N GLY A 137 23.21 -5.66 13.92
CA GLY A 137 22.97 -6.97 14.53
C GLY A 137 22.45 -8.00 13.53
N ARG A 138 21.69 -8.97 14.06
CA ARG A 138 21.14 -10.09 13.29
C ARG A 138 20.16 -9.64 12.20
N PRO A 139 20.03 -10.39 11.09
CA PRO A 139 18.95 -10.18 10.14
C PRO A 139 17.58 -10.44 10.80
N LEU A 140 16.60 -9.61 10.47
CA LEU A 140 15.20 -9.70 10.90
C LEU A 140 14.30 -10.28 9.82
N GLY A 141 14.61 -10.00 8.55
CA GLY A 141 13.82 -10.47 7.41
C GLY A 141 14.48 -10.15 6.07
N LYS A 142 13.96 -10.78 5.02
CA LYS A 142 14.40 -10.58 3.63
C LYS A 142 13.25 -9.97 2.83
N GLY A 143 13.49 -8.79 2.28
CA GLY A 143 12.60 -8.11 1.34
C GLY A 143 12.96 -8.39 -0.11
N LYS A 144 12.18 -7.83 -1.04
CA LYS A 144 12.39 -7.99 -2.48
C LYS A 144 13.71 -7.40 -2.98
N PHE A 145 14.12 -6.26 -2.44
CA PHE A 145 15.28 -5.48 -2.90
C PHE A 145 16.42 -5.41 -1.88
N GLY A 146 16.37 -6.24 -0.83
CA GLY A 146 17.39 -6.29 0.20
C GLY A 146 16.89 -6.85 1.53
N ASN A 147 17.62 -6.61 2.60
CA ASN A 147 17.40 -7.23 3.91
C ASN A 147 17.06 -6.20 4.98
N VAL A 148 16.39 -6.64 6.03
CA VAL A 148 16.14 -5.84 7.23
C VAL A 148 17.00 -6.40 8.36
N TYR A 149 17.72 -5.54 9.06
CA TYR A 149 18.61 -5.90 10.15
C TYR A 149 18.15 -5.26 11.46
N LEU A 150 18.36 -5.97 12.57
CA LEU A 150 18.34 -5.34 13.88
C LEU A 150 19.53 -4.39 13.94
N ALA A 151 19.34 -3.17 14.41
CA ALA A 151 20.43 -2.23 14.60
C ALA A 151 20.26 -1.45 15.89
N ARG A 152 21.35 -0.85 16.33
CA ARG A 152 21.39 0.04 17.48
C ARG A 152 22.09 1.33 17.08
N GLU A 153 21.45 2.48 17.30
CA GLU A 153 22.11 3.78 17.12
C GLU A 153 23.16 3.97 18.22
N LYS A 154 24.39 4.31 17.82
CA LYS A 154 25.57 4.21 18.69
C LYS A 154 25.56 5.17 19.86
N GLN A 155 24.99 6.37 19.72
CA GLN A 155 25.04 7.39 20.76
C GLN A 155 23.99 7.15 21.85
N SER A 156 22.72 7.06 21.45
CA SER A 156 21.56 6.85 22.33
C SER A 156 21.37 5.40 22.76
N LYS A 157 22.04 4.46 22.09
CA LYS A 157 21.83 3.00 22.24
C LYS A 157 20.40 2.55 21.91
N PHE A 158 19.64 3.38 21.20
CA PHE A 158 18.28 3.09 20.79
C PHE A 158 18.22 1.94 19.77
N ILE A 159 17.36 0.95 20.02
CA ILE A 159 17.17 -0.22 19.16
C ILE A 159 16.18 0.09 18.04
N LEU A 160 16.53 -0.27 16.82
CA LEU A 160 15.76 -0.01 15.61
C LEU A 160 15.93 -1.13 14.58
N ALA A 161 15.17 -1.05 13.49
CA ALA A 161 15.33 -1.90 12.33
C ALA A 161 15.91 -1.08 11.16
N LEU A 162 16.96 -1.59 10.51
CA LEU A 162 17.57 -0.96 9.35
C LEU A 162 17.25 -1.77 8.10
N LYS A 163 16.36 -1.24 7.24
CA LYS A 163 16.00 -1.84 5.94
C LYS A 163 16.98 -1.34 4.88
N VAL A 164 17.80 -2.24 4.36
CA VAL A 164 18.85 -1.97 3.37
C VAL A 164 18.34 -2.37 2.00
N LEU A 165 18.38 -1.45 1.03
CA LEU A 165 17.90 -1.63 -0.33
C LEU A 165 19.05 -1.36 -1.31
N PHE A 166 19.26 -2.23 -2.30
CA PHE A 166 20.32 -2.05 -3.30
C PHE A 166 19.85 -1.17 -4.47
N LYS A 167 20.56 -0.07 -4.74
CA LYS A 167 20.21 0.89 -5.82
C LYS A 167 20.13 0.21 -7.19
N ALA A 168 21.13 -0.60 -7.53
CA ALA A 168 21.14 -1.35 -8.79
C ALA A 168 19.92 -2.27 -8.97
N GLN A 169 19.38 -2.84 -7.90
CA GLN A 169 18.18 -3.69 -7.97
C GLN A 169 16.90 -2.87 -8.13
N LEU A 170 16.84 -1.68 -7.50
CA LEU A 170 15.72 -0.74 -7.64
C LEU A 170 15.65 -0.16 -9.05
N GLU A 171 16.78 0.28 -9.60
CA GLU A 171 16.93 0.80 -10.96
C GLU A 171 16.56 -0.26 -12.00
N LYS A 172 17.11 -1.48 -11.87
CA LYS A 172 16.79 -2.59 -12.77
C LYS A 172 15.29 -2.94 -12.79
N ALA A 173 14.60 -2.76 -11.67
CA ALA A 173 13.18 -3.02 -11.57
C ALA A 173 12.30 -1.79 -11.89
N GLY A 174 12.89 -0.60 -12.08
CA GLY A 174 12.17 0.64 -12.35
C GLY A 174 11.26 1.12 -11.21
N VAL A 175 11.61 0.81 -9.95
CA VAL A 175 10.76 1.07 -8.78
C VAL A 175 11.25 2.20 -7.88
N GLU A 176 12.20 3.04 -8.31
CA GLU A 176 12.69 4.11 -7.41
C GLU A 176 11.58 5.10 -7.05
N HIS A 177 10.63 5.32 -7.95
CA HIS A 177 9.45 6.14 -7.71
C HIS A 177 8.55 5.56 -6.60
N GLN A 178 8.46 4.23 -6.46
CA GLN A 178 7.72 3.57 -5.39
C GLN A 178 8.43 3.77 -4.05
N LEU A 179 9.76 3.62 -4.03
CA LEU A 179 10.56 3.86 -2.83
C LEU A 179 10.47 5.32 -2.35
N ARG A 180 10.59 6.31 -3.25
CA ARG A 180 10.44 7.72 -2.89
C ARG A 180 9.07 7.98 -2.25
N ARG A 181 8.03 7.39 -2.83
CA ARG A 181 6.66 7.49 -2.30
C ARG A 181 6.48 6.80 -0.95
N GLU A 182 7.06 5.61 -0.75
CA GLU A 182 7.06 4.91 0.54
C GLU A 182 7.67 5.81 1.63
N VAL A 183 8.86 6.39 1.34
CA VAL A 183 9.55 7.31 2.26
C VAL A 183 8.72 8.56 2.52
N GLU A 184 8.21 9.21 1.48
CA GLU A 184 7.40 10.42 1.59
C GLU A 184 6.13 10.18 2.41
N ILE A 185 5.36 9.13 2.11
CA ILE A 185 4.12 8.83 2.81
C ILE A 185 4.43 8.43 4.26
N GLN A 186 5.24 7.39 4.47
CA GLN A 186 5.45 6.81 5.79
C GLN A 186 6.15 7.76 6.75
N SER A 187 7.02 8.65 6.25
CA SER A 187 7.66 9.67 7.10
C SER A 187 6.67 10.68 7.68
N HIS A 188 5.46 10.82 7.15
CA HIS A 188 4.41 11.73 7.67
C HIS A 188 3.29 11.02 8.45
N LEU A 189 3.31 9.68 8.53
CA LEU A 189 2.35 8.90 9.29
C LEU A 189 2.79 8.72 10.74
N ARG A 190 1.88 9.00 11.67
CA ARG A 190 2.10 9.07 13.11
C ARG A 190 0.89 8.43 13.80
N HIS A 191 0.92 7.12 14.00
CA HIS A 191 -0.15 6.36 14.63
C HIS A 191 0.45 5.14 15.35
N PRO A 192 -0.05 4.74 16.54
CA PRO A 192 0.52 3.63 17.32
C PRO A 192 0.53 2.29 16.58
N ASN A 193 -0.48 2.05 15.73
CA ASN A 193 -0.62 0.86 14.91
C ASN A 193 -0.07 1.02 13.47
N ILE A 194 0.86 1.97 13.25
CA ILE A 194 1.62 2.11 11.99
C ILE A 194 3.10 2.14 12.33
N LEU A 195 3.89 1.28 11.69
CA LEU A 195 5.32 1.17 11.92
C LEU A 195 6.02 2.49 11.55
N ARG A 196 6.79 3.04 12.49
CA ARG A 196 7.42 4.34 12.27
C ARG A 196 8.65 4.26 11.36
N LEU A 197 8.71 5.12 10.35
CA LEU A 197 9.93 5.55 9.66
C LEU A 197 10.54 6.78 10.37
N TYR A 198 11.67 6.61 11.03
CA TYR A 198 12.39 7.69 11.72
C TYR A 198 13.19 8.57 10.76
N GLY A 199 13.73 7.97 9.71
CA GLY A 199 14.56 8.65 8.72
C GLY A 199 15.10 7.69 7.67
N TYR A 200 15.93 8.23 6.79
CA TYR A 200 16.61 7.45 5.76
C TYR A 200 17.96 8.09 5.44
N PHE A 201 18.85 7.32 4.84
CA PHE A 201 20.10 7.80 4.25
C PHE A 201 20.50 6.88 3.09
N HIS A 202 21.55 7.23 2.36
CA HIS A 202 22.07 6.39 1.28
C HIS A 202 23.58 6.52 1.16
N ASP A 203 24.22 5.48 0.63
CA ASP A 203 25.61 5.52 0.17
C ASP A 203 25.66 5.39 -1.36
N ALA A 204 26.84 5.14 -1.94
CA ALA A 204 27.01 4.97 -3.37
C ALA A 204 26.15 3.83 -3.96
N THR A 205 25.87 2.78 -3.19
CA THR A 205 25.30 1.51 -3.65
C THR A 205 23.95 1.16 -3.03
N ARG A 206 23.62 1.73 -1.86
CA ARG A 206 22.50 1.31 -1.01
C ARG A 206 21.68 2.51 -0.52
N VAL A 207 20.40 2.25 -0.29
CA VAL A 207 19.48 3.12 0.47
C VAL A 207 19.14 2.42 1.78
N TYR A 208 19.06 3.18 2.87
CA TYR A 208 18.80 2.70 4.21
C TYR A 208 17.58 3.40 4.77
N LEU A 209 16.59 2.62 5.23
CA LEU A 209 15.44 3.13 5.97
C LEU A 209 15.60 2.79 7.45
N ILE A 210 15.48 3.81 8.30
CA ILE A 210 15.59 3.71 9.77
C ILE A 210 14.17 3.54 10.32
N LEU A 211 13.82 2.32 10.70
CA LEU A 211 12.46 1.90 11.07
C LEU A 211 12.37 1.57 12.56
N GLU A 212 11.17 1.72 13.12
CA GLU A 212 10.80 1.13 14.41
C GLU A 212 11.03 -0.38 14.40
N TYR A 213 11.59 -0.88 15.50
CA TYR A 213 11.76 -2.31 15.70
C TYR A 213 10.51 -2.93 16.31
N ALA A 214 9.92 -3.91 15.61
CA ALA A 214 8.79 -4.69 16.07
C ALA A 214 9.27 -6.08 16.57
N PRO A 215 9.44 -6.27 17.89
CA PRO A 215 10.18 -7.41 18.44
C PRO A 215 9.49 -8.76 18.28
N LEU A 216 8.17 -8.79 18.17
CA LEU A 216 7.39 -10.03 18.06
C LEU A 216 7.25 -10.52 16.61
N GLY A 217 7.81 -9.80 15.65
CA GLY A 217 7.88 -10.22 14.24
C GLY A 217 6.56 -10.00 13.49
N THR A 218 6.29 -10.83 12.48
CA THR A 218 5.11 -10.69 11.61
C THR A 218 3.89 -11.44 12.15
N VAL A 219 2.71 -10.90 11.89
CA VAL A 219 1.43 -11.60 12.11
C VAL A 219 1.39 -12.90 11.30
N TYR A 220 1.96 -12.92 10.08
CA TYR A 220 2.09 -14.14 9.29
C TYR A 220 2.79 -15.27 10.06
N ARG A 221 3.94 -14.99 10.68
CA ARG A 221 4.68 -15.99 11.44
C ARG A 221 3.87 -16.47 12.66
N GLU A 222 3.16 -15.56 13.31
CA GLU A 222 2.31 -15.89 14.45
C GLU A 222 1.12 -16.79 14.03
N LEU A 223 0.47 -16.47 12.91
CA LEU A 223 -0.62 -17.27 12.35
C LEU A 223 -0.13 -18.67 11.95
N GLN A 224 1.05 -18.79 11.35
CA GLN A 224 1.65 -20.08 11.02
C GLN A 224 1.92 -20.95 12.27
N LYS A 225 2.31 -20.35 13.40
CA LYS A 225 2.52 -21.11 14.65
C LYS A 225 1.20 -21.58 15.26
N LEU A 226 0.18 -20.72 15.26
CA LEU A 226 -1.10 -20.98 15.93
C LEU A 226 -2.12 -21.67 15.01
N SER A 227 -1.82 -21.79 13.72
CA SER A 227 -2.72 -22.21 12.63
C SER A 227 -3.90 -21.27 12.38
N LYS A 228 -4.57 -20.80 13.43
CA LYS A 228 -5.64 -19.79 13.41
C LYS A 228 -5.64 -19.01 14.73
N PHE A 229 -6.31 -17.87 14.76
CA PHE A 229 -6.55 -17.08 15.94
C PHE A 229 -7.97 -17.31 16.47
N ASP A 230 -8.15 -17.10 17.77
CA ASP A 230 -9.48 -17.01 18.38
C ASP A 230 -10.16 -15.68 18.04
N GLU A 231 -11.43 -15.56 18.43
CA GLU A 231 -12.23 -14.36 18.15
C GLU A 231 -11.68 -13.12 18.85
N GLN A 232 -11.19 -13.26 20.09
CA GLN A 232 -10.67 -12.13 20.87
C GLN A 232 -9.44 -11.52 20.19
N ARG A 233 -8.45 -12.35 19.83
CA ARG A 233 -7.24 -11.89 19.12
C ARG A 233 -7.59 -11.33 17.75
N THR A 234 -8.48 -12.00 17.02
CA THR A 234 -8.93 -11.54 15.70
C THR A 234 -9.60 -10.17 15.80
N ALA A 235 -10.62 -10.00 16.63
CA ALA A 235 -11.34 -8.76 16.80
C ALA A 235 -10.42 -7.62 17.29
N THR A 236 -9.45 -7.95 18.16
CA THR A 236 -8.42 -6.99 18.60
C THR A 236 -7.56 -6.50 17.44
N TYR A 237 -7.02 -7.41 16.61
CA TYR A 237 -6.23 -7.02 15.45
C TYR A 237 -7.03 -6.27 14.39
N ILE A 238 -8.29 -6.67 14.15
CA ILE A 238 -9.19 -5.94 13.24
C ILE A 238 -9.46 -4.53 13.77
N THR A 239 -9.60 -4.34 15.09
CA THR A 239 -9.76 -3.02 15.71
C THR A 239 -8.53 -2.15 15.50
N GLU A 240 -7.34 -2.67 15.80
CA GLU A 240 -6.07 -1.95 15.64
C GLU A 240 -5.81 -1.58 14.17
N LEU A 241 -6.09 -2.51 13.26
CA LEU A 241 -5.94 -2.30 11.82
C LEU A 241 -6.95 -1.28 11.28
N ALA A 242 -8.21 -1.36 11.69
CA ALA A 242 -9.24 -0.41 11.28
C ALA A 242 -8.95 1.01 11.81
N ASN A 243 -8.44 1.14 13.04
CA ASN A 243 -7.97 2.41 13.58
C ASN A 243 -6.82 3.01 12.74
N ALA A 244 -5.82 2.20 12.39
CA ALA A 244 -4.69 2.63 11.55
C ALA A 244 -5.13 3.03 10.13
N LEU A 245 -6.01 2.24 9.50
CA LEU A 245 -6.54 2.54 8.17
C LEU A 245 -7.41 3.81 8.19
N SER A 246 -8.18 4.03 9.25
CA SER A 246 -9.00 5.24 9.41
C SER A 246 -8.12 6.48 9.45
N TYR A 247 -7.00 6.40 10.19
CA TYR A 247 -5.97 7.44 10.18
C TYR A 247 -5.36 7.65 8.78
N CYS A 248 -4.97 6.58 8.07
CA CYS A 248 -4.45 6.68 6.70
C CYS A 248 -5.45 7.35 5.75
N HIS A 249 -6.72 6.92 5.77
CA HIS A 249 -7.78 7.42 4.90
C HIS A 249 -8.10 8.89 5.20
N SER A 250 -8.04 9.31 6.47
CA SER A 250 -8.15 10.72 6.86
C SER A 250 -7.05 11.61 6.24
N LYS A 251 -5.88 11.01 5.96
CA LYS A 251 -4.75 11.64 5.26
C LYS A 251 -4.73 11.36 3.76
N ARG A 252 -5.81 10.82 3.19
CA ARG A 252 -5.93 10.43 1.77
C ARG A 252 -4.85 9.44 1.32
N VAL A 253 -4.39 8.59 2.23
CA VAL A 253 -3.45 7.51 1.96
C VAL A 253 -4.21 6.19 1.85
N ILE A 254 -4.03 5.47 0.75
CA ILE A 254 -4.57 4.11 0.54
C ILE A 254 -3.39 3.13 0.58
N HIS A 255 -3.49 2.04 1.33
CA HIS A 255 -2.38 1.11 1.54
C HIS A 255 -2.20 0.10 0.40
N ARG A 256 -3.28 -0.56 -0.02
CA ARG A 256 -3.36 -1.49 -1.19
C ARG A 256 -2.60 -2.83 -1.09
N ASP A 257 -1.77 -3.05 -0.08
CA ASP A 257 -1.10 -4.35 0.14
C ASP A 257 -1.20 -4.81 1.61
N ILE A 258 -2.42 -4.75 2.16
CA ILE A 258 -2.71 -5.22 3.52
C ILE A 258 -2.78 -6.75 3.52
N LYS A 259 -1.85 -7.38 4.25
CA LYS A 259 -1.70 -8.84 4.36
C LYS A 259 -0.85 -9.21 5.59
N PRO A 260 -0.91 -10.44 6.12
CA PRO A 260 -0.22 -10.84 7.35
C PRO A 260 1.30 -10.61 7.37
N GLU A 261 1.97 -10.64 6.21
CA GLU A 261 3.42 -10.41 6.09
C GLU A 261 3.81 -8.94 6.29
N ASN A 262 2.89 -8.03 5.95
CA ASN A 262 3.07 -6.58 6.09
C ASN A 262 2.52 -6.06 7.43
N LEU A 263 2.11 -6.96 8.33
CA LEU A 263 1.65 -6.63 9.67
C LEU A 263 2.68 -7.13 10.68
N LEU A 264 3.24 -6.21 11.47
CA LEU A 264 4.22 -6.51 12.51
C LEU A 264 3.59 -6.40 13.89
N LEU A 265 4.23 -7.00 14.89
CA LEU A 265 3.79 -7.01 16.27
C LEU A 265 4.82 -6.30 17.16
N GLY A 266 4.36 -5.26 17.86
CA GLY A 266 5.14 -4.49 18.83
C GLY A 266 5.42 -5.27 20.11
N SER A 267 6.04 -4.62 21.10
CA SER A 267 6.47 -5.29 22.34
C SER A 267 5.32 -5.76 23.22
N ALA A 268 4.16 -5.12 23.16
CA ALA A 268 2.96 -5.50 23.90
C ALA A 268 1.99 -6.35 23.06
N GLY A 269 2.42 -6.81 21.88
CA GLY A 269 1.56 -7.58 20.97
C GLY A 269 0.63 -6.73 20.12
N GLU A 270 0.77 -5.40 20.14
CA GLU A 270 -0.02 -4.49 19.32
C GLU A 270 0.39 -4.58 17.84
N LEU A 271 -0.62 -4.62 16.97
CA LEU A 271 -0.43 -4.68 15.51
C LEU A 271 0.10 -3.35 14.98
N LYS A 272 1.05 -3.42 14.05
CA LYS A 272 1.61 -2.28 13.31
C LYS A 272 1.62 -2.56 11.82
N ILE A 273 0.94 -1.73 11.04
CA ILE A 273 1.04 -1.76 9.57
C ILE A 273 2.47 -1.37 9.16
N ALA A 274 3.11 -2.23 8.39
CA ALA A 274 4.41 -2.01 7.77
C ALA A 274 4.29 -2.04 6.23
N ASP A 275 5.37 -1.66 5.55
CA ASP A 275 5.54 -1.71 4.10
C ASP A 275 4.51 -0.90 3.27
N PHE A 276 4.80 0.39 3.13
CA PHE A 276 4.00 1.33 2.33
C PHE A 276 4.45 1.37 0.85
N GLY A 277 5.16 0.35 0.35
CA GLY A 277 5.69 0.32 -1.02
C GLY A 277 4.60 0.40 -2.12
N TRP A 278 3.39 -0.05 -1.81
CA TRP A 278 2.22 0.06 -2.70
C TRP A 278 1.29 1.22 -2.34
N SER A 279 1.58 1.96 -1.29
CA SER A 279 0.71 3.03 -0.83
C SER A 279 0.69 4.20 -1.80
N VAL A 280 -0.43 4.91 -1.82
CA VAL A 280 -0.60 6.12 -2.65
C VAL A 280 -1.29 7.23 -1.89
N HIS A 281 -0.86 8.47 -2.15
CA HIS A 281 -1.62 9.65 -1.82
C HIS A 281 -2.64 9.89 -2.95
N ALA A 282 -3.94 9.82 -2.64
CA ALA A 282 -5.03 9.92 -3.62
C ALA A 282 -6.05 11.00 -3.21
N PRO A 283 -5.69 12.28 -3.28
CA PRO A 283 -6.59 13.36 -2.90
C PRO A 283 -7.74 13.59 -3.90
N SER A 284 -7.61 13.13 -5.15
CA SER A 284 -8.56 13.50 -6.22
C SER A 284 -8.65 12.53 -7.41
N SER A 285 -8.16 11.28 -7.32
CA SER A 285 -8.20 10.37 -8.48
C SER A 285 -8.41 8.90 -8.11
N ARG A 286 -9.42 8.29 -8.75
CA ARG A 286 -9.58 6.85 -8.89
C ARG A 286 -8.39 6.26 -9.66
N ARG A 287 -7.95 5.05 -9.30
CA ARG A 287 -6.69 4.45 -9.80
C ARG A 287 -6.94 3.18 -10.62
N THR A 288 -6.01 2.83 -11.51
CA THR A 288 -6.09 1.63 -12.39
C THR A 288 -4.92 0.66 -12.21
N THR A 289 -3.93 0.99 -11.38
CA THR A 289 -2.74 0.15 -11.20
C THR A 289 -3.07 -1.18 -10.50
N LEU A 290 -2.78 -2.30 -11.17
CA LEU A 290 -2.85 -3.63 -10.56
C LEU A 290 -1.59 -3.88 -9.70
N CYS A 291 -1.77 -3.92 -8.39
CA CYS A 291 -0.70 -4.17 -7.42
C CYS A 291 -1.22 -4.88 -6.17
N GLY A 292 -0.34 -5.63 -5.49
CA GLY A 292 -0.65 -6.32 -4.23
C GLY A 292 -0.48 -7.84 -4.35
N THR A 293 -1.06 -8.58 -3.42
CA THR A 293 -0.97 -10.05 -3.39
C THR A 293 -2.30 -10.66 -3.80
N LEU A 294 -2.30 -11.57 -4.78
CA LEU A 294 -3.51 -12.02 -5.48
C LEU A 294 -4.68 -12.36 -4.54
N ASP A 295 -4.41 -13.14 -3.48
CA ASP A 295 -5.44 -13.60 -2.53
C ASP A 295 -6.14 -12.47 -1.75
N TYR A 296 -5.55 -11.26 -1.73
CA TYR A 296 -6.06 -10.08 -1.02
C TYR A 296 -6.58 -9.00 -1.97
N LEU A 297 -6.47 -9.21 -3.28
CA LEU A 297 -6.93 -8.24 -4.28
C LEU A 297 -8.46 -8.22 -4.34
N PRO A 298 -9.07 -7.02 -4.39
CA PRO A 298 -10.51 -6.89 -4.57
C PRO A 298 -10.92 -7.08 -6.04
N PRO A 299 -12.21 -7.39 -6.31
CA PRO A 299 -12.73 -7.63 -7.66
C PRO A 299 -12.43 -6.50 -8.64
N GLU A 300 -12.59 -5.24 -8.23
CA GLU A 300 -12.33 -4.08 -9.07
C GLU A 300 -10.86 -3.95 -9.51
N MET A 301 -9.90 -4.44 -8.71
CA MET A 301 -8.49 -4.40 -9.11
C MET A 301 -8.18 -5.51 -10.12
N ILE A 302 -8.64 -6.74 -9.87
CA ILE A 302 -8.38 -7.86 -10.77
C ILE A 302 -9.10 -7.69 -12.12
N GLU A 303 -10.27 -7.04 -12.14
CA GLU A 303 -11.04 -6.73 -13.35
C GLU A 303 -10.55 -5.46 -14.07
N GLY A 304 -9.46 -4.84 -13.61
CA GLY A 304 -8.88 -3.63 -14.23
C GLY A 304 -9.77 -2.39 -14.11
N ARG A 305 -10.71 -2.39 -13.17
CA ARG A 305 -11.59 -1.25 -12.90
C ARG A 305 -10.90 -0.22 -12.02
N MET A 306 -11.49 0.97 -12.01
CA MET A 306 -11.07 2.06 -11.15
C MET A 306 -11.31 1.75 -9.66
N HIS A 307 -10.30 1.93 -8.83
CA HIS A 307 -10.35 1.66 -7.38
C HIS A 307 -9.99 2.87 -6.52
N ASP A 308 -10.45 2.87 -5.26
CA ASP A 308 -10.30 3.90 -4.23
C ASP A 308 -9.94 3.28 -2.87
N GLU A 309 -10.17 3.97 -1.75
CA GLU A 309 -9.83 3.48 -0.41
C GLU A 309 -10.60 2.23 0.02
N LYS A 310 -11.71 1.89 -0.66
CA LYS A 310 -12.51 0.69 -0.35
C LYS A 310 -11.78 -0.62 -0.63
N VAL A 311 -10.64 -0.58 -1.32
CA VAL A 311 -9.76 -1.75 -1.48
C VAL A 311 -9.19 -2.23 -0.13
N ASP A 312 -8.88 -1.30 0.79
CA ASP A 312 -8.34 -1.65 2.10
C ASP A 312 -9.43 -2.33 2.97
N LEU A 313 -10.71 -1.99 2.76
CA LEU A 313 -11.85 -2.63 3.44
C LEU A 313 -12.05 -4.07 2.97
N TRP A 314 -11.86 -4.34 1.67
CA TRP A 314 -11.86 -5.71 1.17
C TRP A 314 -10.73 -6.54 1.80
N SER A 315 -9.50 -6.02 1.79
CA SER A 315 -8.36 -6.70 2.40
C SER A 315 -8.55 -6.93 3.91
N LEU A 316 -9.26 -6.04 4.60
CA LEU A 316 -9.65 -6.23 6.00
C LEU A 316 -10.60 -7.42 6.17
N GLY A 317 -11.56 -7.61 5.27
CA GLY A 317 -12.46 -8.77 5.25
C GLY A 317 -11.72 -10.09 4.97
N VAL A 318 -10.80 -10.07 4.02
CA VAL A 318 -9.92 -11.22 3.70
C VAL A 318 -9.08 -11.60 4.92
N LEU A 319 -8.47 -10.63 5.59
CA LEU A 319 -7.68 -10.85 6.81
C LEU A 319 -8.51 -11.39 7.97
N CYS A 320 -9.71 -10.85 8.19
CA CYS A 320 -10.59 -11.32 9.25
C CYS A 320 -10.94 -12.80 9.07
N TYR A 321 -11.28 -13.19 7.83
CA TYR A 321 -11.49 -14.60 7.48
C TYR A 321 -10.24 -15.43 7.73
N GLU A 322 -9.08 -14.99 7.23
CA GLU A 322 -7.84 -15.74 7.34
C GLU A 322 -7.38 -15.91 8.79
N PHE A 323 -7.56 -14.91 9.65
CA PHE A 323 -7.25 -15.04 11.08
C PHE A 323 -8.08 -16.14 11.73
N LEU A 324 -9.38 -16.21 11.46
CA LEU A 324 -10.27 -17.21 12.07
C LEU A 324 -10.10 -18.61 11.45
N VAL A 325 -9.78 -18.68 10.15
CA VAL A 325 -9.80 -19.95 9.38
C VAL A 325 -8.41 -20.51 9.13
N GLY A 326 -7.37 -19.67 9.19
CA GLY A 326 -5.96 -20.03 8.94
C GLY A 326 -5.52 -19.96 7.48
N LYS A 327 -6.44 -19.68 6.56
CA LYS A 327 -6.18 -19.53 5.12
C LYS A 327 -7.09 -18.48 4.48
N PRO A 328 -6.67 -17.80 3.39
CA PRO A 328 -7.52 -16.85 2.69
C PRO A 328 -8.80 -17.49 2.13
N PRO A 329 -9.92 -16.73 2.00
CA PRO A 329 -11.21 -17.26 1.56
C PRO A 329 -11.23 -17.71 0.09
N PHE A 330 -10.38 -17.12 -0.75
CA PHE A 330 -10.36 -17.37 -2.20
C PHE A 330 -9.18 -18.24 -2.65
N GLU A 331 -8.39 -18.78 -1.71
CA GLU A 331 -7.24 -19.62 -2.01
C GLU A 331 -7.65 -20.82 -2.88
N ALA A 332 -6.90 -21.07 -3.95
CA ALA A 332 -7.12 -22.17 -4.87
C ALA A 332 -5.79 -22.66 -5.47
N ASN A 333 -5.81 -23.84 -6.10
CA ASN A 333 -4.61 -24.46 -6.68
C ASN A 333 -4.05 -23.70 -7.90
N THR A 334 -4.85 -22.84 -8.53
CA THR A 334 -4.43 -22.08 -9.73
C THR A 334 -4.85 -20.62 -9.63
N TYR A 335 -4.04 -19.71 -10.20
CA TYR A 335 -4.34 -18.28 -10.20
C TYR A 335 -5.64 -17.95 -10.95
N GLN A 336 -5.96 -18.70 -12.00
CA GLN A 336 -7.20 -18.54 -12.76
C GLN A 336 -8.42 -18.86 -11.89
N GLU A 337 -8.31 -19.86 -11.02
CA GLU A 337 -9.40 -20.23 -10.12
C GLU A 337 -9.54 -19.21 -8.98
N THR A 338 -8.43 -18.79 -8.36
CA THR A 338 -8.45 -17.70 -7.37
C THR A 338 -9.06 -16.42 -7.96
N TYR A 339 -8.69 -16.06 -9.19
CA TYR A 339 -9.28 -14.92 -9.90
C TYR A 339 -10.80 -15.06 -10.05
N LYS A 340 -11.29 -16.22 -10.51
CA LYS A 340 -12.73 -16.48 -10.65
C LYS A 340 -13.47 -16.37 -9.32
N ARG A 341 -12.90 -16.94 -8.26
CA ARG A 341 -13.48 -16.90 -6.92
C ARG A 341 -13.56 -15.48 -6.38
N ILE A 342 -12.51 -14.67 -6.55
CA ILE A 342 -12.54 -13.25 -6.17
C ILE A 342 -13.62 -12.51 -6.97
N SER A 343 -13.62 -12.62 -8.30
CA SER A 343 -14.57 -11.90 -9.17
C SER A 343 -16.03 -12.27 -8.90
N ARG A 344 -16.30 -13.51 -8.47
CA ARG A 344 -17.64 -13.98 -8.10
C ARG A 344 -17.96 -13.84 -6.61
N VAL A 345 -16.98 -13.43 -5.80
CA VAL A 345 -17.07 -13.45 -4.33
C VAL A 345 -17.49 -14.84 -3.83
N GLU A 346 -16.84 -15.87 -4.36
CA GLU A 346 -17.16 -17.27 -4.11
C GLU A 346 -16.26 -17.81 -3.00
N PHE A 347 -16.81 -17.93 -1.79
CA PHE A 347 -16.16 -18.51 -0.62
C PHE A 347 -17.21 -19.11 0.32
N THR A 348 -16.78 -19.99 1.22
CA THR A 348 -17.65 -20.64 2.20
C THR A 348 -17.05 -20.53 3.59
N PHE A 349 -17.87 -20.48 4.63
CA PHE A 349 -17.40 -20.49 6.01
C PHE A 349 -17.38 -21.91 6.59
N PRO A 350 -16.30 -22.34 7.26
CA PRO A 350 -16.33 -23.51 8.13
C PRO A 350 -17.35 -23.35 9.27
N ASP A 351 -17.94 -24.46 9.72
CA ASP A 351 -19.02 -24.47 10.71
C ASP A 351 -18.68 -23.75 12.02
N PHE A 352 -17.41 -23.78 12.42
CA PHE A 352 -16.94 -23.14 13.66
C PHE A 352 -16.89 -21.60 13.62
N VAL A 353 -17.04 -20.96 12.46
CA VAL A 353 -17.05 -19.49 12.36
C VAL A 353 -18.41 -18.99 12.84
N THR A 354 -18.42 -18.13 13.86
CA THR A 354 -19.66 -17.65 14.50
C THR A 354 -20.47 -16.73 13.59
N GLU A 355 -21.77 -16.59 13.87
CA GLU A 355 -22.66 -15.72 13.10
C GLU A 355 -22.18 -14.26 13.06
N GLY A 356 -21.68 -13.73 14.19
CA GLY A 356 -21.17 -12.36 14.26
C GLY A 356 -19.92 -12.15 13.39
N ALA A 357 -19.01 -13.12 13.36
CA ALA A 357 -17.84 -13.07 12.47
C ALA A 357 -18.26 -13.18 10.99
N ARG A 358 -19.20 -14.09 10.68
CA ARG A 358 -19.76 -14.24 9.32
C ARG A 358 -20.42 -12.96 8.83
N ASP A 359 -21.19 -12.28 9.67
CA ASP A 359 -21.85 -11.01 9.32
C ASP A 359 -20.82 -9.95 8.93
N LEU A 360 -19.81 -9.71 9.79
CA LEU A 360 -18.76 -8.73 9.51
C LEU A 360 -18.00 -9.03 8.21
N ILE A 361 -17.55 -10.28 8.04
CA ILE A 361 -16.80 -10.70 6.85
C ILE A 361 -17.66 -10.54 5.59
N SER A 362 -18.94 -10.93 5.65
CA SER A 362 -19.86 -10.82 4.51
C SER A 362 -20.22 -9.38 4.15
N ARG A 363 -20.17 -8.45 5.11
CA ARG A 363 -20.32 -6.99 4.86
C ARG A 363 -19.07 -6.39 4.22
N LEU A 364 -17.87 -6.84 4.59
CA LEU A 364 -16.61 -6.36 4.02
C LEU A 364 -16.35 -6.92 2.61
N LEU A 365 -16.64 -8.21 2.40
CA LEU A 365 -16.44 -8.90 1.13
C LEU A 365 -17.62 -8.70 0.16
N LYS A 366 -17.97 -7.45 -0.13
CA LYS A 366 -18.93 -7.10 -1.18
C LYS A 366 -18.23 -6.84 -2.51
N HIS A 367 -18.79 -7.38 -3.60
CA HIS A 367 -18.28 -7.15 -4.95
C HIS A 367 -18.29 -5.68 -5.31
N ASN A 368 -19.41 -5.00 -5.06
CA ASN A 368 -19.54 -3.56 -5.25
C ASN A 368 -18.82 -2.82 -4.10
N PRO A 369 -17.76 -2.04 -4.37
CA PRO A 369 -17.00 -1.34 -3.33
C PRO A 369 -17.84 -0.36 -2.51
N SER A 370 -18.88 0.24 -3.10
CA SER A 370 -19.75 1.20 -2.40
C SER A 370 -20.66 0.55 -1.36
N GLN A 371 -20.84 -0.77 -1.41
CA GLN A 371 -21.64 -1.53 -0.43
C GLN A 371 -20.80 -2.00 0.77
N ARG A 372 -19.48 -1.81 0.73
CA ARG A 372 -18.60 -2.12 1.87
C ARG A 372 -18.75 -1.05 2.95
N PRO A 373 -18.84 -1.42 4.23
CA PRO A 373 -19.01 -0.48 5.33
C PRO A 373 -17.85 0.51 5.42
N MET A 374 -18.08 1.63 6.10
CA MET A 374 -17.00 2.52 6.56
C MET A 374 -16.22 1.87 7.70
N LEU A 375 -14.96 2.28 7.89
CA LEU A 375 -14.13 1.79 8.99
C LEU A 375 -14.74 2.07 10.37
N ARG A 376 -15.50 3.16 10.51
CA ARG A 376 -16.28 3.46 11.72
C ARG A 376 -17.31 2.36 12.02
N GLU A 377 -18.06 1.93 11.01
CA GLU A 377 -19.07 0.87 11.16
C GLU A 377 -18.43 -0.49 11.47
N VAL A 378 -17.19 -0.73 11.02
CA VAL A 378 -16.41 -1.91 11.42
C VAL A 378 -16.04 -1.85 12.90
N LEU A 379 -15.56 -0.71 13.38
CA LEU A 379 -15.18 -0.50 14.79
C LEU A 379 -16.39 -0.58 15.74
N GLU A 380 -17.57 -0.21 15.26
CA GLU A 380 -18.84 -0.24 16.00
C GLU A 380 -19.61 -1.57 15.83
N HIS A 381 -19.11 -2.51 15.02
CA HIS A 381 -19.78 -3.77 14.75
C HIS A 381 -19.90 -4.62 16.03
N SER A 382 -21.08 -5.18 16.30
CA SER A 382 -21.37 -5.88 17.57
C SER A 382 -20.37 -7.00 17.89
N TRP A 383 -19.96 -7.78 16.89
CA TRP A 383 -18.94 -8.82 17.06
C TRP A 383 -17.55 -8.25 17.43
N ILE A 384 -17.17 -7.09 16.90
CA ILE A 384 -15.90 -6.43 17.25
C ILE A 384 -15.97 -5.90 18.67
N THR A 385 -17.04 -5.18 19.03
CA THR A 385 -17.19 -4.61 20.37
C THR A 385 -17.33 -5.66 21.47
N ALA A 386 -17.88 -6.84 21.15
CA ALA A 386 -18.01 -7.94 22.09
C ALA A 386 -16.70 -8.71 22.35
N ASN A 387 -15.80 -8.75 21.36
CA ASN A 387 -14.60 -9.60 21.41
C ASN A 387 -13.28 -8.83 21.50
N SER A 388 -13.21 -7.57 21.07
CA SER A 388 -11.95 -6.81 21.10
C SER A 388 -11.54 -6.47 22.52
N SER A 389 -10.24 -6.66 22.82
CA SER A 389 -9.61 -6.20 24.07
C SER A 389 -9.17 -4.73 24.01
N LYS A 390 -9.33 -4.06 22.86
CA LYS A 390 -8.91 -2.67 22.62
C LYS A 390 -10.13 -1.79 22.33
N PRO A 391 -10.19 -0.56 22.89
CA PRO A 391 -11.26 0.38 22.58
C PRO A 391 -11.11 0.95 21.16
N SER A 392 -12.23 1.40 20.58
CA SER A 392 -12.22 2.20 19.35
C SER A 392 -11.71 3.62 19.64
N ASN A 393 -10.83 4.17 18.79
CA ASN A 393 -10.34 5.55 18.95
C ASN A 393 -11.40 6.63 18.59
N CYS A 394 -12.59 6.23 18.14
CA CYS A 394 -13.65 7.13 17.70
C CYS A 394 -14.35 7.93 18.82
N GLN A 395 -14.10 7.64 20.10
CA GLN A 395 -14.81 8.30 21.22
C GLN A 395 -14.07 9.50 21.87
N ASN A 396 -12.84 9.83 21.47
CA ASN A 396 -12.04 10.86 22.16
C ASN A 396 -12.11 12.28 21.58
N LYS A 397 -13.20 12.67 20.89
CA LYS A 397 -13.33 14.04 20.32
C LYS A 397 -14.52 14.88 20.76
N GLU A 398 -15.37 14.42 21.68
CA GLU A 398 -16.56 15.20 22.11
C GLU A 398 -16.55 15.70 23.58
N SER A 399 -15.47 15.48 24.34
CA SER A 399 -15.42 15.88 25.76
C SER A 399 -14.54 17.10 26.09
N THR A 400 -13.90 17.77 25.12
CA THR A 400 -13.00 18.92 25.38
C THR A 400 -13.44 20.26 24.80
N SER A 401 -14.65 20.40 24.28
CA SER A 401 -15.17 21.70 23.79
C SER A 401 -16.26 22.33 24.65
N LYS A 402 -16.38 21.92 25.93
CA LYS A 402 -17.23 22.60 26.93
C LYS A 402 -16.45 22.86 28.21
N GLN A 403 -15.39 23.66 28.13
CA GLN A 403 -14.84 24.47 29.23
C GLN A 403 -13.63 25.23 28.69
N SER A 404 -13.87 26.43 28.15
CA SER A 404 -12.95 27.56 28.09
C SER A 404 -13.77 28.79 27.74
#